data_AF-A0A261UDJ1-F1
#
_entry.id   AF-A0A261UDJ1-F1
#
_cell.length_a   1.000
_cell.length_b   1.000
_cell.length_c   1.000
_cell.angle_alpha   90.00
_cell.angle_beta   90.00
_cell.angle_gamma   90.00
#
_symmetry.space_group_name_H-M   'P 1'
#
loop_
_entity.id
_entity.type
_entity.pdbx_description
1 polymer ?
#
loop_
_entity_poly.entity_id
_entity_poly.type
_entity_poly.pdbx_seq_one_letter_code
_entity_poly.pdbx_strand_id
1 'polypeptide(L)'
;MDAKEGIRRIVKTLSAVAWVCLALGILSGLASRSDGWPVFFFGAIAFMVLQGIAWITAGFASNNGERDGLIRPRDLMFWRRTGPASGANTGPIGVGGWLYFPIFALFVGPFISMGELMSGFAQTEAQYPAIRGISAWSNYKMTCWAIVIASAFIGIRAGRLLWVKHRPESVHAAIIAFWVLGPIGIAAIIVAQLIFLKVTLFQIFDARTLGSTVGASLGSLFWVAYLKWSRRVRNTYFHQLYSAPSPAPVEREEPTL
;
A
#
# COMPACT_ATOMS: atom_id res chain seq x y z
N MET A 1 -10.36 19.79 -22.19
CA MET A 1 -9.37 19.95 -21.10
C MET A 1 -8.51 18.69 -21.10
N ASP A 2 -7.19 18.81 -21.22
CA ASP A 2 -6.29 17.65 -21.35
C ASP A 2 -6.30 16.82 -20.05
N ALA A 3 -6.57 15.52 -20.15
CA ALA A 3 -6.64 14.60 -19.02
C ALA A 3 -5.33 14.59 -18.21
N LYS A 4 -4.19 14.83 -18.88
CA LYS A 4 -2.87 14.91 -18.23
C LYS A 4 -2.73 16.15 -17.34
N GLU A 5 -3.30 17.26 -17.78
CA GLU A 5 -3.31 18.51 -17.02
C GLU A 5 -4.20 18.40 -15.77
N GLY A 6 -5.33 17.67 -15.88
CA GLY A 6 -6.18 17.34 -14.73
C GLY A 6 -5.45 16.54 -13.65
N ILE A 7 -4.76 15.47 -14.04
CA ILE A 7 -4.00 14.62 -13.11
C ILE A 7 -2.86 15.40 -12.43
N ARG A 8 -2.16 16.26 -13.18
CA ARG A 8 -1.07 17.08 -12.64
C ARG A 8 -1.56 18.05 -11.57
N ARG A 9 -2.76 18.64 -11.75
CA ARG A 9 -3.37 19.51 -10.74
C ARG A 9 -3.72 18.73 -9.48
N ILE A 10 -4.30 17.55 -9.62
CA ILE A 10 -4.63 16.67 -8.50
C ILE A 10 -3.38 16.30 -7.67
N VAL A 11 -2.27 15.93 -8.32
CA VAL A 11 -0.99 15.63 -7.65
C VAL A 11 -0.46 16.83 -6.88
N LYS A 12 -0.47 18.02 -7.50
CA LYS A 12 -0.02 19.26 -6.84
C LYS A 12 -0.87 19.59 -5.63
N THR A 13 -2.19 19.47 -5.73
CA THR A 13 -3.12 19.70 -4.63
C THR A 13 -2.87 18.70 -3.49
N LEU A 14 -2.78 17.40 -3.79
CA LEU A 14 -2.46 16.35 -2.81
C LEU A 14 -1.14 16.60 -2.07
N SER A 15 -0.09 16.95 -2.82
CA SER A 15 1.22 17.27 -2.25
C SER A 15 1.16 18.52 -1.35
N ALA A 16 0.46 19.58 -1.79
CA ALA A 16 0.26 20.78 -0.99
C ALA A 16 -0.52 20.48 0.30
N VAL A 17 -1.60 19.70 0.21
CA VAL A 17 -2.37 19.27 1.40
C VAL A 17 -1.51 18.46 2.34
N ALA A 18 -0.65 17.56 1.83
CA ALA A 18 0.28 16.80 2.66
C ALA A 18 1.17 17.73 3.49
N TRP A 19 1.81 18.70 2.84
CA TRP A 19 2.68 19.68 3.51
C TRP A 19 1.93 20.53 4.52
N VAL A 20 0.69 20.91 4.23
CA VAL A 20 -0.18 21.63 5.19
C VAL A 20 -0.50 20.74 6.39
N CYS A 21 -0.83 19.46 6.20
CA CYS A 21 -1.07 18.53 7.30
C CYS A 21 0.19 18.35 8.17
N LEU A 22 1.38 18.28 7.56
CA LEU A 22 2.64 18.22 8.29
C LEU A 22 2.86 19.50 9.11
N ALA A 23 2.70 20.66 8.49
CA ALA A 23 2.91 21.95 9.12
C ALA A 23 1.93 22.18 10.28
N LEU A 24 0.66 21.81 10.10
CA LEU A 24 -0.34 21.88 11.16
C LEU A 24 -0.01 20.90 12.30
N GLY A 25 0.42 19.67 12.00
CA GLY A 25 0.89 18.73 13.02
C GLY A 25 2.07 19.27 13.83
N ILE A 26 3.05 19.90 13.16
CA ILE A 26 4.20 20.56 13.80
C ILE A 26 3.74 21.71 14.69
N LEU A 27 2.91 22.63 14.17
CA LEU A 27 2.45 23.80 14.90
C LEU A 27 1.58 23.41 16.11
N SER A 28 0.65 22.47 15.94
CA SER A 28 -0.18 21.97 17.04
C SER A 28 0.64 21.19 18.07
N GLY A 29 1.67 20.47 17.63
CA GLY A 29 2.62 19.81 18.51
C GLY A 29 3.42 20.79 19.36
N LEU A 30 3.93 21.87 18.74
CA LEU A 30 4.67 22.93 19.44
C LEU A 30 3.78 23.77 20.37
N ALA A 31 2.50 23.95 20.03
CA ALA A 31 1.54 24.71 20.82
C ALA A 31 1.05 23.96 22.07
N SER A 32 1.07 22.62 22.05
CA SER A 32 0.65 21.80 23.19
C SER A 32 1.80 21.63 24.19
N ARG A 33 1.70 22.28 25.35
CA ARG A 33 2.73 22.31 26.40
C ARG A 33 3.01 20.98 27.12
N SER A 34 2.13 19.98 27.06
CA SER A 34 2.34 18.66 27.70
C SER A 34 2.11 17.46 26.78
N ASP A 35 1.14 17.53 25.85
CA ASP A 35 0.67 16.35 25.08
C ASP A 35 0.61 16.59 23.57
N GLY A 36 1.53 17.37 23.01
CA GLY A 36 1.55 17.70 21.57
C GLY A 36 2.01 16.58 20.64
N TRP A 37 2.71 15.59 21.19
CA TRP A 37 3.33 14.50 20.43
C TRP A 37 2.33 13.70 19.57
N PRO A 38 1.16 13.26 20.07
CA PRO A 38 0.17 12.56 19.25
C PRO A 38 -0.31 13.37 18.05
N VAL A 39 -0.48 14.69 18.21
CA VAL A 39 -0.95 15.57 17.12
C VAL A 39 0.13 15.78 16.07
N PHE A 40 1.39 15.93 16.50
CA PHE A 40 2.55 15.95 15.60
C PHE A 40 2.64 14.65 14.79
N PHE A 41 2.55 13.50 15.45
CA PHE A 41 2.60 12.20 14.77
C PHE A 41 1.45 12.06 13.77
N PHE A 42 0.24 12.48 14.13
CA PHE A 42 -0.89 12.47 13.21
C PHE A 42 -0.63 13.29 11.95
N GLY A 43 -0.09 14.51 12.10
CA GLY A 43 0.31 15.34 10.95
C GLY A 43 1.42 14.71 10.10
N ALA A 44 2.42 14.09 10.73
CA ALA A 44 3.50 13.38 10.04
C ALA A 44 3.02 12.14 9.28
N ILE A 45 2.11 11.37 9.88
CA ILE A 45 1.47 10.20 9.25
C ILE A 45 0.60 10.64 8.08
N ALA A 46 -0.26 11.64 8.27
CA ALA A 46 -1.10 12.19 7.22
C ALA A 46 -0.24 12.69 6.06
N PHE A 47 0.87 13.37 6.36
CA PHE A 47 1.87 13.77 5.36
C PHE A 47 2.45 12.58 4.60
N MET A 48 2.94 11.55 5.30
CA MET A 48 3.53 10.36 4.65
C MET A 48 2.52 9.65 3.75
N VAL A 49 1.27 9.51 4.19
CA VAL A 49 0.19 8.88 3.40
C VAL A 49 -0.15 9.73 2.18
N LEU A 50 -0.37 11.04 2.37
CA LEU A 50 -0.73 11.95 1.28
C LEU A 50 0.42 12.12 0.28
N GLN A 51 1.68 12.17 0.74
CA GLN A 51 2.84 12.19 -0.14
C GLN A 51 3.05 10.84 -0.83
N GLY A 52 2.82 9.73 -0.14
CA GLY A 52 2.81 8.41 -0.76
C GLY A 52 1.81 8.36 -1.91
N ILE A 53 0.57 8.83 -1.69
CA ILE A 53 -0.47 8.92 -2.72
C ILE A 53 -0.08 9.90 -3.84
N ALA A 54 0.52 11.05 -3.52
CA ALA A 54 0.98 12.05 -4.48
C ALA A 54 2.11 11.51 -5.36
N TRP A 55 3.11 10.86 -4.77
CA TRP A 55 4.15 10.13 -5.50
C TRP A 55 3.56 9.02 -6.34
N ILE A 56 2.52 8.35 -5.82
CA ILE A 56 1.82 7.32 -6.55
C ILE A 56 1.17 7.86 -7.82
N THR A 57 0.38 8.90 -7.68
CA THR A 57 -0.30 9.55 -8.80
C THR A 57 0.70 10.24 -9.75
N ALA A 58 1.81 10.79 -9.25
CA ALA A 58 2.88 11.33 -10.07
C ALA A 58 3.60 10.25 -10.90
N GLY A 59 3.85 9.08 -10.31
CA GLY A 59 4.41 7.91 -10.99
C GLY A 59 3.52 7.40 -12.14
N PHE A 60 2.20 7.61 -12.05
CA PHE A 60 1.27 7.33 -13.15
C PHE A 60 1.24 8.44 -14.22
N ALA A 61 1.50 9.69 -13.85
CA ALA A 61 1.57 10.81 -14.79
C ALA A 61 2.88 10.83 -15.59
N SER A 62 3.96 10.28 -15.04
CA SER A 62 5.26 10.18 -15.68
C SER A 62 5.41 8.88 -16.47
N ASN A 63 4.87 8.84 -17.69
CA ASN A 63 5.14 7.73 -18.63
C ASN A 63 6.45 7.92 -19.42
N ASN A 64 7.10 9.08 -19.35
CA ASN A 64 8.36 9.31 -20.06
C ASN A 64 9.35 9.90 -19.05
N GLY A 65 10.42 9.15 -18.76
CA GLY A 65 11.40 9.37 -17.69
C GLY A 65 12.26 10.64 -17.77
N GLU A 66 11.67 11.77 -18.16
CA GLU A 66 12.32 13.08 -18.13
C GLU A 66 11.54 14.18 -17.39
N ARG A 67 10.24 14.01 -17.05
CA ARG A 67 9.49 15.06 -16.32
C ARG A 67 8.42 14.51 -15.37
N ASP A 68 8.88 14.00 -14.24
CA ASP A 68 8.04 13.45 -13.17
C ASP A 68 7.18 14.52 -12.45
N GLY A 69 7.27 15.80 -12.83
CA GLY A 69 6.55 16.91 -12.21
C GLY A 69 6.97 17.24 -10.77
N LEU A 70 7.81 16.40 -10.17
CA LEU A 70 8.50 16.64 -8.91
C LEU A 70 9.58 17.69 -9.11
N ILE A 71 9.47 18.81 -8.41
CA ILE A 71 10.52 19.83 -8.36
C ILE A 71 11.66 19.25 -7.51
N ARG A 72 12.77 18.88 -8.16
CA ARG A 72 14.03 18.58 -7.47
C ARG A 72 14.92 19.82 -7.54
N PRO A 73 15.67 20.17 -6.48
CA PRO A 73 16.52 21.37 -6.46
C PRO A 73 17.56 21.42 -7.60
N ARG A 74 18.04 20.25 -8.02
CA ARG A 74 19.03 20.07 -9.09
C ARG A 74 18.51 20.28 -10.51
N ASP A 75 17.19 20.23 -10.73
CA ASP A 75 16.59 20.30 -12.07
C ASP A 75 16.40 21.74 -12.57
N LEU A 76 16.67 22.75 -11.72
CA LEU A 76 16.64 24.18 -12.09
C LEU A 76 17.86 24.65 -12.90
N MET A 77 18.96 23.88 -12.92
CA MET A 77 20.26 24.39 -13.37
C MET A 77 20.78 23.80 -14.71
N PHE A 78 20.26 22.66 -15.19
CA PHE A 78 20.75 22.05 -16.44
C PHE A 78 19.62 21.47 -17.31
N TRP A 79 19.29 22.19 -18.38
CA TRP A 79 18.29 21.80 -19.37
C TRP A 79 18.95 21.03 -20.52
N ARG A 80 18.74 19.71 -20.63
CA ARG A 80 19.06 18.95 -21.86
C ARG A 80 17.86 18.07 -22.23
N ARG A 81 17.48 18.13 -23.51
CA ARG A 81 16.40 17.34 -24.14
C ARG A 81 16.90 15.94 -24.48
N THR A 82 16.19 14.86 -24.13
CA THR A 82 16.33 13.58 -24.85
C THR A 82 14.98 12.95 -25.22
N GLY A 83 14.91 12.40 -26.44
CA GLY A 83 13.70 11.86 -27.08
C GLY A 83 13.35 10.42 -26.67
N PRO A 84 12.31 9.83 -27.29
CA PRO A 84 11.74 8.55 -26.88
C PRO A 84 12.63 7.35 -27.25
N ALA A 85 13.00 6.53 -26.26
CA ALA A 85 13.74 5.29 -26.49
C ALA A 85 12.77 4.14 -26.82
N SER A 86 12.72 3.76 -28.11
CA SER A 86 12.04 2.57 -28.64
C SER A 86 12.84 1.28 -28.37
N GLY A 87 13.17 0.99 -27.12
CA GLY A 87 13.84 -0.25 -26.74
C GLY A 87 12.80 -1.33 -26.40
N ALA A 88 12.76 -2.40 -27.19
CA ALA A 88 12.02 -3.61 -26.85
C ALA A 88 12.33 -4.02 -25.39
N ASN A 89 11.29 -4.32 -24.59
CA ASN A 89 11.44 -4.69 -23.18
C ASN A 89 12.20 -6.03 -23.03
N THR A 90 13.52 -6.01 -23.14
CA THR A 90 14.42 -7.18 -23.03
C THR A 90 14.75 -7.56 -21.58
N GLY A 91 13.86 -7.25 -20.64
CA GLY A 91 14.09 -7.56 -19.23
C GLY A 91 13.74 -9.01 -18.88
N PRO A 92 14.30 -9.56 -17.79
CA PRO A 92 14.04 -10.93 -17.37
C PRO A 92 12.54 -11.14 -17.06
N ILE A 93 11.99 -12.24 -17.59
CA ILE A 93 10.61 -12.69 -17.38
C ILE A 93 10.61 -13.78 -16.31
N GLY A 94 9.62 -13.76 -15.41
CA GLY A 94 9.39 -14.80 -14.42
C GLY A 94 9.64 -14.37 -12.98
N VAL A 95 9.19 -15.21 -12.06
CA VAL A 95 9.31 -14.95 -10.62
C VAL A 95 10.74 -15.18 -10.15
N GLY A 96 11.37 -14.13 -9.62
CA GLY A 96 12.72 -14.22 -9.08
C GLY A 96 13.13 -12.96 -8.31
N GLY A 97 14.33 -13.01 -7.70
CA GLY A 97 14.96 -11.90 -6.99
C GLY A 97 13.99 -11.13 -6.09
N TRP A 98 13.89 -9.81 -6.29
CA TRP A 98 13.03 -8.94 -5.47
C TRP A 98 11.54 -9.31 -5.48
N LEU A 99 11.05 -10.06 -6.47
CA LEU A 99 9.64 -10.48 -6.51
C LEU A 99 9.34 -11.58 -5.49
N TYR A 100 10.34 -12.27 -4.96
CA TYR A 100 10.13 -13.25 -3.88
C TYR A 100 9.72 -12.60 -2.57
N PHE A 101 10.15 -11.37 -2.28
CA PHE A 101 9.80 -10.70 -1.03
C PHE A 101 8.30 -10.46 -0.83
N PRO A 102 7.54 -9.88 -1.79
CA PRO A 102 6.10 -9.71 -1.60
C PRO A 102 5.39 -11.06 -1.52
N ILE A 103 5.85 -12.08 -2.25
CA ILE A 103 5.27 -13.42 -2.16
C ILE A 103 5.51 -13.99 -0.77
N PHE A 104 6.75 -13.94 -0.29
CA PHE A 104 7.13 -14.38 1.06
C PHE A 104 6.34 -13.63 2.14
N ALA A 105 6.20 -12.31 2.02
CA ALA A 105 5.42 -11.49 2.95
C ALA A 105 3.95 -11.93 3.02
N LEU A 106 3.34 -12.29 1.88
CA LEU A 106 1.96 -12.80 1.83
C LEU A 106 1.80 -14.19 2.46
N PHE A 107 2.84 -15.03 2.44
CA PHE A 107 2.84 -16.33 3.09
C PHE A 107 3.15 -16.26 4.58
N VAL A 108 4.14 -15.45 4.97
CA VAL A 108 4.65 -15.39 6.35
C VAL A 108 3.88 -14.41 7.22
N GLY A 109 3.39 -13.31 6.63
CA GLY A 109 2.63 -12.27 7.34
C GLY A 109 1.50 -12.84 8.23
N PRO A 110 0.65 -13.75 7.73
CA PRO A 110 -0.41 -14.35 8.54
C PRO A 110 0.08 -15.09 9.79
N PHE A 111 1.21 -15.78 9.72
CA PHE A 111 1.78 -16.49 10.87
C PHE A 111 2.33 -15.53 11.92
N ILE A 112 2.94 -14.43 11.48
CA ILE A 112 3.36 -13.34 12.38
C ILE A 112 2.12 -12.78 13.11
N SER A 113 1.05 -12.46 12.37
CA SER A 113 -0.19 -11.95 12.96
C SER A 113 -0.85 -12.93 13.93
N MET A 114 -0.81 -14.23 13.66
CA MET A 114 -1.29 -15.26 14.60
C MET A 114 -0.47 -15.27 15.89
N GLY A 115 0.86 -15.18 15.79
CA GLY A 115 1.76 -15.11 16.94
C GLY A 115 1.56 -13.86 17.80
N GLU A 116 1.39 -12.70 17.15
CA GLU A 116 1.05 -11.43 17.81
C GLU A 116 -0.31 -11.50 18.51
N LEU A 117 -1.32 -12.09 17.86
CA LEU A 117 -2.66 -12.25 18.45
C LEU A 117 -2.63 -13.18 19.66
N MET A 118 -1.97 -14.33 19.53
CA MET A 118 -1.85 -15.31 20.60
C MET A 118 -1.08 -14.76 21.80
N SER A 119 0.07 -14.11 21.56
CA SER A 119 0.85 -13.48 22.63
C SER A 119 0.09 -12.34 23.29
N GLY A 120 -0.64 -11.53 22.52
CA GLY A 120 -1.52 -10.47 23.04
C GLY A 120 -2.58 -11.02 23.99
N PHE A 121 -3.33 -12.06 23.59
CA PHE A 121 -4.33 -12.69 24.45
C PHE A 121 -3.72 -13.32 25.70
N ALA A 122 -2.61 -14.05 25.56
CA ALA A 122 -1.94 -14.67 26.71
C ALA A 122 -1.48 -13.61 27.72
N GLN A 123 -0.91 -12.49 27.25
CA GLN A 123 -0.47 -11.39 28.10
C GLN A 123 -1.65 -10.72 28.82
N THR A 124 -2.74 -10.41 28.10
CA THR A 124 -3.92 -9.77 28.70
C THR A 124 -4.59 -10.69 29.73
N GLU A 125 -4.68 -11.99 29.45
CA GLU A 125 -5.27 -12.96 30.37
C GLU A 125 -4.37 -13.32 31.57
N ALA A 126 -3.07 -13.09 31.48
CA ALA A 126 -2.16 -13.16 32.61
C ALA A 126 -2.30 -11.92 33.51
N GLN A 127 -2.48 -10.74 32.90
CA GLN A 127 -2.65 -9.47 33.63
C GLN A 127 -4.02 -9.35 34.29
N TYR A 128 -5.09 -9.85 33.65
CA TYR A 128 -6.46 -9.73 34.13
C TYR A 128 -7.18 -11.10 34.14
N PRO A 129 -6.88 -12.00 35.09
CA PRO A 129 -7.45 -13.36 35.09
C PRO A 129 -8.99 -13.42 35.08
N ALA A 130 -9.65 -12.43 35.67
CA ALA A 130 -11.11 -12.34 35.75
C ALA A 130 -11.81 -12.23 34.38
N ILE A 131 -11.11 -11.78 33.32
CA ILE A 131 -11.73 -11.61 31.99
C ILE A 131 -12.06 -12.94 31.31
N ARG A 132 -11.43 -14.05 31.72
CA ARG A 132 -11.61 -15.36 31.08
C ARG A 132 -13.05 -15.88 31.19
N GLY A 133 -13.77 -15.50 32.25
CA GLY A 133 -15.17 -15.87 32.45
C GLY A 133 -16.18 -14.98 31.73
N ILE A 134 -15.73 -13.88 31.11
CA ILE A 134 -16.63 -12.89 30.50
C ILE A 134 -16.94 -13.31 29.06
N SER A 135 -18.23 -13.49 28.74
CA SER A 135 -18.69 -13.90 27.40
C SER A 135 -18.27 -12.92 26.29
N ALA A 136 -18.27 -11.62 26.57
CA ALA A 136 -17.82 -10.58 25.65
C ALA A 136 -16.35 -10.77 25.23
N TRP A 137 -15.47 -11.15 26.17
CA TRP A 137 -14.06 -11.44 25.88
C TRP A 137 -13.92 -12.67 24.97
N SER A 138 -14.68 -13.74 25.24
CA SER A 138 -14.69 -14.94 24.39
C SER A 138 -15.13 -14.64 22.96
N ASN A 139 -16.22 -13.88 22.78
CA ASN A 139 -16.73 -13.47 21.47
C ASN A 139 -15.72 -12.60 20.69
N TYR A 140 -15.05 -11.68 21.40
CA TYR A 140 -13.98 -10.88 20.84
C TYR A 140 -12.81 -11.74 20.33
N LYS A 141 -12.31 -12.68 21.16
CA LYS A 141 -11.23 -13.61 20.76
C LYS A 141 -11.60 -14.42 19.53
N MET A 142 -12.80 -15.00 19.52
CA MET A 142 -13.29 -15.80 18.39
C MET A 142 -13.35 -14.97 17.11
N THR A 143 -13.84 -13.72 17.21
CA THR A 143 -13.90 -12.79 16.07
C THR A 143 -12.52 -12.45 15.54
N CYS A 144 -11.56 -12.13 16.42
CA CYS A 144 -10.18 -11.85 15.99
C CYS A 144 -9.53 -13.06 15.31
N TRP A 145 -9.72 -14.27 15.84
CA TRP A 145 -9.23 -15.49 15.20
C TRP A 145 -9.85 -15.70 13.82
N ALA A 146 -11.16 -15.50 13.68
CA ALA A 146 -11.84 -15.58 12.39
C ALA A 146 -11.27 -14.58 11.38
N ILE A 147 -11.02 -13.33 11.78
CA ILE A 147 -10.40 -12.30 10.94
C ILE A 147 -8.98 -12.73 10.50
N VAL A 148 -8.14 -13.16 11.44
CA VAL A 148 -6.76 -13.56 11.13
C VAL A 148 -6.71 -14.80 10.23
N ILE A 149 -7.56 -15.80 10.47
CA ILE A 149 -7.66 -16.99 9.62
C ILE A 149 -8.15 -16.63 8.21
N ALA A 150 -9.18 -15.78 8.09
CA ALA A 150 -9.67 -15.33 6.79
C ALA A 150 -8.59 -14.55 6.01
N SER A 151 -7.90 -13.63 6.68
CA SER A 151 -6.76 -12.90 6.12
C SER A 151 -5.63 -13.84 5.72
N ALA A 152 -5.36 -14.90 6.49
CA ALA A 152 -4.36 -15.91 6.15
C ALA A 152 -4.69 -16.62 4.83
N PHE A 153 -5.93 -17.06 4.65
CA PHE A 153 -6.36 -17.69 3.40
C PHE A 153 -6.25 -16.74 2.21
N ILE A 154 -6.60 -15.46 2.38
CA ILE A 154 -6.48 -14.44 1.34
C ILE A 154 -5.01 -14.21 0.97
N GLY A 155 -4.14 -14.04 1.96
CA GLY A 155 -2.70 -13.85 1.78
C GLY A 155 -2.04 -15.03 1.06
N ILE A 156 -2.25 -16.25 1.57
CA ILE A 156 -1.70 -17.49 1.00
C ILE A 156 -2.19 -17.69 -0.43
N ARG A 157 -3.49 -17.49 -0.69
CA ARG A 157 -4.05 -17.60 -2.04
C ARG A 157 -3.43 -16.59 -2.99
N ALA A 158 -3.31 -15.32 -2.58
CA ALA A 158 -2.73 -14.27 -3.41
C ALA A 158 -1.23 -14.50 -3.67
N GLY A 159 -0.48 -14.94 -2.66
CA GLY A 159 0.93 -15.32 -2.79
C GLY A 159 1.11 -16.48 -3.77
N ARG A 160 0.26 -17.52 -3.67
CA ARG A 160 0.25 -18.64 -4.64
C ARG A 160 -0.10 -18.19 -6.05
N LEU A 161 -1.07 -17.26 -6.20
CA LEU A 161 -1.44 -16.71 -7.51
C LEU A 161 -0.28 -15.93 -8.14
N LEU A 162 0.41 -15.09 -7.38
CA LEU A 162 1.63 -14.42 -7.86
C LEU A 162 2.71 -15.43 -8.27
N TRP A 163 2.94 -16.46 -7.47
CA TRP A 163 3.97 -17.46 -7.75
C TRP A 163 3.69 -18.29 -9.01
N VAL A 164 2.45 -18.75 -9.17
CA VAL A 164 2.10 -19.75 -10.20
C VAL A 164 1.51 -19.10 -11.46
N LYS A 165 0.67 -18.07 -11.31
CA LYS A 165 -0.07 -17.47 -12.42
C LYS A 165 0.54 -16.12 -12.78
N HIS A 166 1.32 -16.08 -13.86
CA HIS A 166 1.93 -14.87 -14.40
C HIS A 166 0.93 -14.02 -15.21
N ARG A 167 -0.21 -13.68 -14.61
CA ARG A 167 -1.25 -12.84 -15.23
C ARG A 167 -1.53 -11.57 -14.42
N PRO A 168 -2.10 -10.51 -15.03
CA PRO A 168 -2.41 -9.26 -14.34
C PRO A 168 -3.34 -9.44 -13.15
N GLU A 169 -4.26 -10.41 -13.17
CA GLU A 169 -5.21 -10.66 -12.08
C GLU A 169 -4.50 -11.07 -10.80
N SER A 170 -3.37 -11.77 -10.90
CA SER A 170 -2.56 -12.17 -9.74
C SER A 170 -2.00 -10.95 -9.00
N VAL A 171 -1.60 -9.91 -9.74
CA VAL A 171 -1.10 -8.65 -9.16
C VAL A 171 -2.23 -7.90 -8.44
N HIS A 172 -3.42 -7.86 -9.02
CA HIS A 172 -4.60 -7.26 -8.39
C HIS A 172 -4.99 -8.01 -7.10
N ALA A 173 -4.99 -9.34 -7.13
CA ALA A 173 -5.26 -10.16 -5.96
C ALA A 173 -4.26 -9.90 -4.83
N ALA A 174 -2.96 -9.76 -5.14
CA ALA A 174 -1.94 -9.44 -4.17
C ALA A 174 -2.09 -8.03 -3.56
N ILE A 175 -2.45 -7.04 -4.38
CA ILE A 175 -2.74 -5.68 -3.88
C ILE A 175 -3.90 -5.71 -2.89
N ILE A 176 -5.00 -6.40 -3.22
CA ILE A 176 -6.14 -6.57 -2.30
C ILE A 176 -5.68 -7.27 -1.02
N ALA A 177 -4.89 -8.34 -1.15
CA ALA A 177 -4.38 -9.07 0.01
C ALA A 177 -3.54 -8.17 0.93
N PHE A 178 -2.64 -7.33 0.41
CA PHE A 178 -1.88 -6.40 1.25
C PHE A 178 -2.77 -5.43 2.04
N TRP A 179 -3.84 -4.91 1.43
CA TRP A 179 -4.80 -4.06 2.14
C TRP A 179 -5.57 -4.83 3.23
N VAL A 180 -5.98 -6.07 2.94
CA VAL A 180 -6.68 -6.94 3.88
C VAL A 180 -5.79 -7.34 5.06
N LEU A 181 -4.56 -7.76 4.79
CA LEU A 181 -3.59 -8.15 5.83
C LEU A 181 -3.10 -6.94 6.64
N GLY A 182 -3.09 -5.75 6.05
CA GLY A 182 -2.68 -4.52 6.70
C GLY A 182 -3.87 -3.70 7.23
N PRO A 183 -4.14 -2.50 6.68
CA PRO A 183 -5.08 -1.54 7.27
C PRO A 183 -6.51 -2.06 7.47
N ILE A 184 -7.04 -2.84 6.53
CA ILE A 184 -8.43 -3.32 6.61
C ILE A 184 -8.57 -4.36 7.73
N GLY A 185 -7.59 -5.27 7.86
CA GLY A 185 -7.57 -6.25 8.95
C GLY A 185 -7.49 -5.59 10.33
N ILE A 186 -6.64 -4.57 10.47
CA ILE A 186 -6.54 -3.79 11.70
C ILE A 186 -7.85 -3.06 11.99
N ALA A 187 -8.44 -2.41 11.00
CA ALA A 187 -9.73 -1.72 11.16
C ALA A 187 -10.84 -2.70 11.59
N ALA A 188 -10.87 -3.91 11.05
CA ALA A 188 -11.82 -4.95 11.45
C ALA A 188 -11.64 -5.37 12.92
N ILE A 189 -10.39 -5.47 13.41
CA ILE A 189 -10.10 -5.75 14.82
C ILE A 189 -10.56 -4.59 15.71
N ILE A 190 -10.30 -3.34 15.31
CA ILE A 190 -10.77 -2.14 16.03
C ILE A 190 -12.30 -2.16 16.15
N VAL A 191 -13.01 -2.45 15.06
CA VAL A 191 -14.47 -2.58 15.06
C VAL A 191 -14.94 -3.68 16.02
N ALA A 192 -14.26 -4.83 16.06
CA ALA A 192 -14.56 -5.88 17.02
C ALA A 192 -14.38 -5.43 18.49
N GLN A 193 -13.34 -4.65 18.79
CA GLN A 193 -13.13 -4.07 20.12
C GLN A 193 -14.28 -3.14 20.52
N LEU A 194 -14.69 -2.23 19.61
CA LEU A 194 -15.82 -1.31 19.84
C LEU A 194 -17.14 -2.07 20.12
N ILE A 195 -17.40 -3.13 19.36
CA ILE A 195 -18.66 -3.88 19.45
C ILE A 195 -18.71 -4.73 20.74
N PHE A 196 -17.67 -5.53 21.00
CA PHE A 196 -17.69 -6.53 22.08
C PHE A 196 -17.20 -5.98 23.41
N LEU A 197 -16.12 -5.19 23.42
CA LEU A 197 -15.50 -4.71 24.64
C LEU A 197 -16.01 -3.34 25.09
N LYS A 198 -16.81 -2.66 24.24
CA LYS A 198 -17.39 -1.33 24.51
C LYS A 198 -16.36 -0.27 24.90
N VAL A 199 -15.12 -0.43 24.44
CA VAL A 199 -14.07 0.58 24.55
C VAL A 199 -14.37 1.77 23.65
N THR A 200 -13.93 2.96 24.05
CA THR A 200 -14.05 4.17 23.23
C THR A 200 -12.89 4.28 22.25
N LEU A 201 -13.05 5.00 21.14
CA LEU A 201 -11.97 5.22 20.17
C LEU A 201 -10.71 5.81 20.81
N PHE A 202 -10.87 6.70 21.79
CA PHE A 202 -9.74 7.32 22.51
C PHE A 202 -8.92 6.28 23.31
N GLN A 203 -9.57 5.25 23.85
CA GLN A 203 -8.90 4.16 24.56
C GLN A 203 -8.17 3.20 23.60
N ILE A 204 -8.64 3.09 22.36
CA ILE A 204 -8.04 2.21 21.34
C ILE A 204 -6.83 2.87 20.68
N PHE A 205 -6.88 4.18 20.42
CA PHE A 205 -5.79 4.93 19.78
C PHE A 205 -4.66 5.30 20.77
N ASP A 206 -4.12 4.31 21.45
CA ASP A 206 -2.85 4.46 22.16
C ASP A 206 -1.67 4.55 21.16
N ALA A 207 -0.52 5.03 21.64
CA ALA A 207 0.66 5.20 20.77
C ALA A 207 1.09 3.89 20.09
N ARG A 208 0.88 2.75 20.76
CA ARG A 208 1.23 1.42 20.25
C ARG A 208 0.33 1.01 19.08
N THR A 209 -0.99 1.12 19.23
CA THR A 209 -1.97 0.76 18.19
C THR A 209 -1.91 1.72 17.02
N LEU A 210 -1.67 3.01 17.29
CA LEU A 210 -1.46 3.98 16.23
C LEU A 210 -0.18 3.65 15.45
N GLY A 211 0.92 3.37 16.14
CA GLY A 211 2.19 2.98 15.53
C GLY A 211 2.08 1.73 14.65
N SER A 212 1.39 0.69 15.13
CA SER A 212 1.17 -0.53 14.34
C SER A 212 0.28 -0.29 13.12
N THR A 213 -0.79 0.50 13.27
CA THR A 213 -1.70 0.86 12.17
C THR A 213 -0.96 1.61 11.06
N VAL A 214 -0.11 2.56 11.45
CA VAL A 214 0.72 3.35 10.53
C VAL A 214 1.74 2.45 9.85
N GLY A 215 2.47 1.64 10.61
CA GLY A 215 3.46 0.72 10.08
C GLY A 215 2.85 -0.23 9.06
N ALA A 216 1.70 -0.83 9.36
CA ALA A 216 0.97 -1.70 8.45
C ALA A 216 0.48 -0.97 7.19
N SER A 217 0.02 0.28 7.33
CA SER A 217 -0.40 1.12 6.21
C SER A 217 0.76 1.44 5.28
N LEU A 218 1.89 1.90 5.83
CA LEU A 218 3.10 2.20 5.05
C LEU A 218 3.67 0.96 4.40
N GLY A 219 3.72 -0.17 5.11
CA GLY A 219 4.14 -1.46 4.55
C GLY A 219 3.25 -1.89 3.38
N SER A 220 1.92 -1.76 3.52
CA SER A 220 0.97 -2.07 2.45
C SER A 220 1.17 -1.15 1.24
N LEU A 221 1.31 0.16 1.47
CA LEU A 221 1.56 1.14 0.41
C LEU A 221 2.88 0.84 -0.34
N PHE A 222 3.93 0.49 0.38
CA PHE A 222 5.22 0.10 -0.20
C PHE A 222 5.06 -1.09 -1.16
N TRP A 223 4.38 -2.15 -0.74
CA TRP A 223 4.17 -3.32 -1.60
C TRP A 223 3.25 -3.04 -2.78
N VAL A 224 2.20 -2.25 -2.59
CA VAL A 224 1.28 -1.84 -3.66
C VAL A 224 2.00 -1.00 -4.70
N ALA A 225 2.84 -0.05 -4.27
CA ALA A 225 3.68 0.76 -5.15
C ALA A 225 4.66 -0.12 -5.94
N TYR A 226 5.34 -1.04 -5.25
CA TYR A 226 6.25 -2.01 -5.89
C TYR A 226 5.54 -2.85 -6.96
N LEU A 227 4.39 -3.45 -6.63
CA LEU A 227 3.62 -4.28 -7.56
C LEU A 227 3.08 -3.49 -8.77
N LYS A 228 2.74 -2.21 -8.61
CA LYS A 228 2.18 -1.41 -9.70
C LYS A 228 3.22 -0.86 -10.67
N TRP A 229 4.42 -0.53 -10.21
CA TRP A 229 5.41 0.18 -11.06
C TRP A 229 6.72 -0.53 -11.30
N SER A 230 7.01 -1.60 -10.57
CA SER A 230 8.24 -2.35 -10.83
C SER A 230 8.26 -2.82 -12.29
N ARG A 231 9.30 -2.42 -13.02
CA ARG A 231 9.55 -2.88 -14.40
C ARG A 231 9.54 -4.40 -14.47
N ARG A 232 10.06 -5.07 -13.44
CA ARG A 232 10.07 -6.53 -13.34
C ARG A 232 8.67 -7.12 -13.24
N VAL A 233 7.80 -6.54 -12.41
CA VAL A 233 6.41 -6.99 -12.29
C VAL A 233 5.70 -6.81 -13.63
N ARG A 234 5.89 -5.66 -14.30
CA ARG A 234 5.36 -5.44 -15.66
C ARG A 234 5.84 -6.48 -16.66
N ASN A 235 7.16 -6.73 -16.72
CA ASN A 235 7.73 -7.73 -17.63
C ASN A 235 7.28 -9.16 -17.31
N THR A 236 6.95 -9.47 -16.05
CA THR A 236 6.51 -10.82 -15.67
C THR A 236 5.03 -11.04 -15.95
N TYR A 237 4.17 -10.14 -15.47
CA TYR A 237 2.71 -10.37 -15.47
C TYR A 237 1.96 -9.70 -16.62
N PHE A 238 2.57 -8.73 -17.31
CA PHE A 238 1.92 -7.97 -18.37
C PHE A 238 2.55 -8.19 -19.75
N HIS A 239 3.55 -9.08 -19.89
CA HIS A 239 4.24 -9.28 -21.17
C HIS A 239 3.29 -9.65 -22.31
N GLN A 240 2.28 -10.50 -22.05
CA GLN A 240 1.31 -10.95 -23.06
C GLN A 240 0.54 -9.79 -23.70
N LEU A 241 0.30 -8.71 -22.94
CA LEU A 241 -0.39 -7.52 -23.45
C LEU A 241 0.50 -6.71 -24.40
N TYR A 242 1.82 -6.84 -24.31
CA TYR A 242 2.79 -6.13 -25.15
C TYR A 242 3.35 -7.00 -26.28
N SER A 243 3.28 -8.33 -26.12
CA SER A 243 3.73 -9.30 -27.11
C SER A 243 2.67 -9.67 -28.14
N ALA A 244 1.47 -9.07 -28.07
CA ALA A 244 0.48 -9.24 -29.12
C ALA A 244 1.12 -8.88 -30.47
N PRO A 245 1.09 -9.77 -31.48
CA PRO A 245 1.72 -9.50 -32.76
C PRO A 245 1.17 -8.18 -33.28
N SER A 246 2.07 -7.27 -33.66
CA SER A 246 1.67 -6.08 -34.39
C SER A 246 0.76 -6.55 -35.52
N PRO A 247 -0.45 -5.98 -35.69
CA PRO A 247 -1.28 -6.33 -36.82
C PRO A 247 -0.38 -6.28 -38.06
N ALA A 248 -0.43 -7.34 -38.88
CA ALA A 248 0.36 -7.41 -40.09
C ALA A 248 0.21 -6.07 -40.81
N PRO A 249 1.31 -5.45 -41.29
CA PRO A 249 1.23 -4.17 -41.97
C PRO A 249 0.11 -4.28 -42.99
N VAL A 250 -0.94 -3.45 -42.83
CA VAL A 250 -2.09 -3.45 -43.73
C VAL A 250 -1.49 -3.24 -45.11
N GLU A 251 -1.58 -4.27 -45.95
CA GLU A 251 -1.05 -4.24 -47.30
C GLU A 251 -1.70 -3.03 -47.96
N ARG A 252 -0.87 -2.04 -48.27
CA ARG A 252 -1.35 -0.77 -48.77
C ARG A 252 -1.84 -1.06 -50.18
N GLU A 253 -3.15 -1.18 -50.37
CA GLU A 253 -3.73 -1.28 -51.72
C GLU A 253 -3.30 -0.04 -52.49
N GLU A 254 -2.36 -0.21 -53.42
CA GLU A 254 -1.98 0.86 -54.33
C GLU A 254 -3.20 1.16 -55.22
N PRO A 255 -3.58 2.43 -55.38
CA PRO A 255 -4.70 2.78 -56.25
C PRO A 255 -4.37 2.32 -57.68
N THR A 256 -5.13 1.38 -58.19
CA THR A 256 -5.08 0.97 -59.60
C THR A 256 -5.50 2.15 -60.46
N LEU A 257 -4.60 2.60 -61.34
CA LEU A 257 -4.82 3.66 -62.33
C LEU A 257 -5.63 3.17 -63.54
#